data_AF-A0A2V7XV67-F1
#
_entry.id   AF-A0A2V7XV67-F1
#
_cell.length_a   1.000
_cell.length_b   1.000
_cell.length_c   1.000
_cell.angle_alpha   90.00
_cell.angle_beta   90.00
_cell.angle_gamma   90.00
#
_symmetry.space_group_name_H-M   'P 1'
#
loop_
_entity.id
_entity.type
_entity.pdbx_description
1 polymer ?
#
loop_
_entity_poly.entity_id
_entity_poly.type
_entity_poly.pdbx_seq_one_letter_code
_entity_poly.pdbx_strand_id
1 'polypeptide(L)' 'MFLKNVEKHAAQSPWGEAAAAIREAGIPVPEIMHLFNYKPQWTQHLAAFSHGVMRGPSPLTSGEREMIAAFTSRLRNCVF' A
#
# COMPACT_ATOMS: atom_id res chain seq x y z
N MET A 1 6.29 1.16 11.03
CA MET A 1 5.51 2.38 11.38
C MET A 1 5.63 2.61 12.90
N PHE A 2 4.88 3.53 13.52
CA PHE A 2 4.88 3.70 15.00
C PHE A 2 3.56 3.26 15.66
N LEU A 3 2.71 2.54 14.90
CA LEU A 3 1.37 2.11 15.31
C LEU A 3 1.39 0.61 15.64
N LYS A 4 1.92 0.26 16.82
CA LYS A 4 2.14 -1.14 17.23
C LYS A 4 0.89 -2.02 17.12
N ASN A 5 -0.30 -1.46 17.37
CA ASN A 5 -1.56 -2.20 17.27
C ASN A 5 -1.96 -2.53 15.83
N VAL A 6 -1.56 -1.70 14.86
CA VAL A 6 -1.78 -1.95 13.43
C VAL A 6 -0.75 -2.96 12.92
N GLU A 7 0.50 -2.81 13.33
CA GLU A 7 1.60 -3.70 12.92
C GLU A 7 1.41 -5.15 13.39
N LYS A 8 0.96 -5.31 14.64
CA LYS A 8 0.75 -6.62 15.27
C LYS A 8 -0.64 -7.20 15.01
N HIS A 9 -1.46 -6.53 14.21
CA HIS A 9 -2.81 -7.00 13.92
C HIS A 9 -2.73 -8.34 13.19
N ALA A 10 -3.48 -9.34 13.67
CA ALA A 10 -3.51 -10.67 13.07
C ALA A 10 -3.92 -10.59 11.59
N ALA A 11 -3.41 -11.50 10.76
CA ALA A 11 -3.80 -11.58 9.37
C ALA A 11 -5.31 -11.86 9.27
N GLN A 12 -6.04 -10.95 8.64
CA GLN A 12 -7.49 -11.04 8.41
C GLN A 12 -7.86 -10.64 6.97
N SER A 13 -6.86 -10.56 6.09
CA SER A 13 -6.99 -10.11 4.71
C SER A 13 -5.87 -10.71 3.85
N PRO A 14 -6.02 -10.70 2.52
CA PRO A 14 -4.96 -11.14 1.61
C PRO A 14 -3.64 -10.38 1.79
N TRP A 15 -3.69 -9.09 2.16
CA TRP A 15 -2.48 -8.30 2.46
C TRP A 15 -1.79 -8.73 3.74
N GLY A 16 -2.54 -9.19 4.74
CA GLY A 16 -1.99 -9.73 5.99
C GLY A 16 -1.29 -11.07 5.77
N GLU A 17 -1.91 -11.94 4.97
CA GLU A 17 -1.31 -13.22 4.57
C GLU A 17 -0.03 -13.01 3.75
N ALA A 18 -0.07 -12.11 2.76
CA ALA A 18 1.10 -11.74 1.96
C ALA A 18 2.20 -11.14 2.84
N ALA A 19 1.86 -10.26 3.78
CA ALA A 19 2.82 -9.68 4.73
C ALA A 19 3.47 -10.75 5.63
N ALA A 20 2.72 -11.78 6.05
CA ALA A 20 3.27 -12.90 6.81
C ALA A 20 4.27 -13.70 5.97
N ALA A 21 3.91 -14.05 4.74
CA ALA A 21 4.81 -14.77 3.82
C ALA A 21 6.08 -13.97 3.49
N ILE A 22 5.97 -12.67 3.23
CA ILE A 22 7.12 -11.77 2.98
C ILE A 22 8.04 -11.74 4.20
N ARG A 23 7.47 -11.67 5.41
CA ARG A 23 8.24 -11.69 6.67
C ARG A 23 8.95 -13.02 6.89
N GLU A 24 8.28 -14.14 6.63
CA GLU A 24 8.86 -15.47 6.72
C GLU A 24 10.03 -15.65 5.75
N ALA A 25 9.93 -15.07 4.56
CA ALA A 25 11.02 -15.00 3.59
C ALA A 25 12.19 -14.07 4.00
N GLY A 26 12.14 -13.42 5.17
CA GLY A 26 13.16 -12.49 5.63
C GLY A 26 13.19 -11.16 4.88
N ILE A 27 12.14 -10.85 4.12
CA ILE A 27 12.04 -9.62 3.33
C ILE A 27 11.32 -8.55 4.17
N PRO A 28 11.78 -7.28 4.15
CA PRO A 28 11.07 -6.18 4.79
C PRO A 28 9.65 -6.03 4.24
N VAL A 29 8.66 -6.10 5.11
CA VAL A 29 7.25 -5.95 4.74
C VAL A 29 6.97 -4.48 4.41
N PRO A 30 6.40 -4.17 3.24
CA PRO A 30 5.92 -2.82 2.95
C PRO A 30 4.88 -2.38 3.99
N GLU A 31 5.16 -1.29 4.68
CA GLU A 31 4.38 -0.81 5.83
C GLU A 31 2.88 -0.60 5.50
N ILE A 32 2.55 -0.28 4.24
CA ILE A 32 1.18 -0.09 3.77
C ILE A 32 0.33 -1.36 3.91
N MET A 33 0.95 -2.54 3.84
CA MET A 33 0.26 -3.83 3.97
C MET A 33 -0.37 -4.00 5.35
N HIS A 34 0.26 -3.46 6.40
CA HIS A 34 -0.32 -3.47 7.73
C HIS A 34 -1.60 -2.64 7.82
N LEU A 35 -1.62 -1.45 7.19
CA LEU A 35 -2.83 -0.62 7.13
C LEU A 35 -3.93 -1.33 6.34
N PHE A 36 -3.57 -2.01 5.25
CA PHE A 36 -4.51 -2.72 4.41
C PHE A 36 -5.10 -3.94 5.12
N ASN A 37 -4.31 -4.60 5.97
CA ASN A 37 -4.78 -5.67 6.83
C ASN A 37 -5.63 -5.19 8.01
N TYR A 38 -5.35 -4.00 8.54
CA TYR A 38 -6.06 -3.49 9.72
C TYR A 38 -7.53 -3.10 9.44
N LYS A 39 -7.83 -2.55 8.25
CA LYS A 39 -9.20 -2.20 7.85
C LYS A 39 -9.52 -2.59 6.40
N PRO A 40 -9.60 -3.89 6.09
CA PRO A 40 -9.74 -4.40 4.72
C PRO A 40 -10.98 -3.88 4.00
N GLN A 41 -12.07 -3.61 4.73
CA GLN A 41 -13.33 -3.13 4.16
C GLN A 41 -13.20 -1.77 3.45
N TRP A 42 -12.21 -0.95 3.84
CA TRP A 42 -11.96 0.35 3.19
C TRP A 42 -10.77 0.27 2.24
N THR A 43 -9.71 -0.41 2.66
CA THR A 43 -8.43 -0.43 1.94
C THR A 43 -8.50 -1.23 0.65
N GLN A 44 -9.41 -2.20 0.52
CA GLN A 44 -9.63 -2.91 -0.75
C GLN A 44 -10.06 -1.98 -1.89
N HIS A 45 -10.89 -0.98 -1.59
CA HIS A 45 -11.37 -0.02 -2.59
C HIS A 45 -10.26 0.95 -2.97
N LEU A 46 -9.44 1.36 -1.99
CA LEU A 46 -8.24 2.16 -2.25
C LEU A 46 -7.22 1.37 -3.10
N ALA A 47 -7.00 0.10 -2.81
CA ALA A 47 -6.12 -0.78 -3.58
C ALA A 47 -6.57 -0.87 -5.05
N ALA A 48 -7.86 -1.13 -5.27
CA ALA A 48 -8.45 -1.21 -6.60
C ALA A 48 -8.33 0.10 -7.36
N PHE A 49 -8.64 1.23 -6.71
CA PHE A 49 -8.48 2.56 -7.29
C PHE A 49 -7.02 2.83 -7.67
N SER A 50 -6.08 2.64 -6.73
CA SER A 50 -4.65 2.83 -6.96
C SER A 50 -4.11 1.96 -8.09
N HIS A 51 -4.54 0.70 -8.19
CA HIS A 51 -4.17 -0.16 -9.30
C HIS A 51 -4.71 0.37 -10.63
N GLY A 52 -5.98 0.76 -10.67
CA GLY A 52 -6.61 1.32 -11.86
C GLY A 52 -5.90 2.57 -12.36
N VAL A 53 -5.59 3.52 -11.47
CA VAL A 53 -4.92 4.76 -11.86
C VAL A 53 -3.44 4.55 -12.19
N MET A 54 -2.70 3.72 -11.43
CA MET A 54 -1.26 3.59 -11.60
C MET A 54 -0.85 2.57 -12.66
N ARG A 55 -1.68 1.55 -12.92
CA ARG A 55 -1.33 0.40 -13.78
C ARG A 55 -2.36 0.07 -14.85
N GLY A 56 -3.55 0.66 -14.81
CA GLY A 56 -4.57 0.50 -15.84
C GLY A 56 -4.25 1.23 -17.16
N PRO A 57 -5.09 1.04 -18.20
CA PRO A 57 -4.97 1.75 -19.47
C PRO A 57 -5.01 3.27 -19.27
N SER A 58 -4.06 3.98 -19.88
CA SER A 58 -3.95 5.44 -19.76
C SER A 58 -3.06 5.98 -20.88
N PRO A 59 -3.29 7.23 -21.33
CA PRO A 59 -2.41 7.90 -22.27
C PRO A 59 -1.06 8.30 -21.64
N LEU A 60 -0.98 8.32 -20.30
CA LEU A 60 0.26 8.58 -19.58
C LEU A 60 1.05 7.29 -19.45
N THR A 61 2.36 7.37 -19.52
CA THR A 61 3.26 6.28 -19.17
C THR A 61 3.23 5.99 -17.67
N SER A 62 3.67 4.80 -17.26
CA SER A 62 3.79 4.48 -15.83
C SER A 62 4.71 5.47 -15.09
N GLY A 63 5.80 5.90 -15.72
CA GLY A 63 6.73 6.87 -15.12
C GLY A 63 6.12 8.25 -14.89
N GLU A 64 5.31 8.76 -15.83
CA GLU A 64 4.61 10.04 -15.65
C GLU A 64 3.60 9.99 -14.50
N ARG A 65 2.91 8.86 -14.33
CA ARG A 65 1.98 8.68 -13.21
C ARG A 65 2.70 8.63 -11.86
N GLU A 66 3.83 7.92 -11.78
CA GLU A 66 4.68 7.93 -10.59
C GLU A 66 5.25 9.32 -10.31
N MET A 67 5.63 10.09 -11.33
CA MET A 67 6.10 11.48 -11.16
C MET A 67 5.01 12.38 -10.55
N ILE A 68 3.77 12.28 -11.03
CA ILE A 68 2.63 13.01 -10.46
C ILE A 68 2.41 12.59 -9.00
N ALA A 69 2.42 11.29 -8.71
CA ALA A 69 2.22 10.76 -7.37
C ALA A 69 3.33 11.24 -6.40
N ALA A 70 4.59 11.18 -6.81
CA ALA A 70 5.73 11.63 -6.01
C ALA A 70 5.70 13.15 -5.76
N PHE A 71 5.44 13.94 -6.81
CA PHE A 71 5.38 15.40 -6.71
C PHE A 71 4.25 15.85 -5.77
N THR A 72 3.05 15.30 -5.95
CA THR A 72 1.90 15.65 -5.10
C THR A 72 2.06 15.15 -3.66
N SER A 73 2.65 13.97 -3.45
CA SER A 73 3.00 13.46 -2.12
C SER A 73 3.98 14.39 -1.40
N ARG A 74 5.00 14.90 -2.10
CA ARG A 74 5.95 15.86 -1.54
C ARG A 74 5.29 17.18 -1.14
N LEU A 75 4.36 17.70 -1.96
CA LEU A 75 3.59 18.91 -1.64
C LEU A 75 2.69 18.72 -0.42
N ARG A 76 2.19 17.50 -0.20
CA ARG A 76 1.34 17.15 0.94
C ARG A 76 2.13 16.67 2.17
N ASN A 77 3.47 16.68 2.12
CA ASN A 77 4.33 16.12 3.16
C ASN A 77 3.93 14.68 3.55
N CYS A 78 3.52 13.88 2.57
CA CYS A 78 3.29 12.45 2.77
C CYS A 78 4.66 11.76 2.80
N VAL A 79 5.10 11.37 4.00
CA VAL A 79 6.41 10.75 4.26
C VAL A 79 6.36 9.23 4.36
N PHE A 80 5.21 8.66 3.98
CA PHE A 80 5.01 7.22 3.99
C PHE A 80 5.92 6.52 2.98
#